data_AF-K0FBR1-F1
#
_entry.id   AF-K0FBR1-F1
#
_cell.length_a   1.000
_cell.length_b   1.000
_cell.length_c   1.000
_cell.angle_alpha   90.00
_cell.angle_beta   90.00
_cell.angle_gamma   90.00
#
_symmetry.space_group_name_H-M   'P 1'
#
loop_
_entity.id
_entity.type
_entity.pdbx_description
1 polymer ?
#
loop_
_entity_poly.entity_id
_entity_poly.type
_entity_poly.pdbx_seq_one_letter_code
_entity_poly.pdbx_strand_id
1 'polypeptide(L)'
;MRIWCAHIFLDDETAARQLGAGDLRSTAVAVDAQIWQLHRAKHFVVRCDCSVILCAARIATAVYSESELRYPRAVHRRTLRDMAIHPARQIWTTLEPLHDVVYFGTGVKEAGVAIGLRGYWQTYFAFRAAPLGAVTAATVAATFAGFHPDMVRKAVPDAWARATPQQCLAVRLDFSAALLRGLGAGEAECARAVELLAPVQRDADPTGRPLFAANAALPLPADPVGALWQLASSLREHRGDGHVAALVAHGLTGREALIMQVAAGKAPESVMRPARGLSERDWADTCDDLRARGLVRGEPSNPALTGSGGELLTRVEASTDKAAWNGGLAALSAGAVAELTTSLAPLVKRVRETVLPPVTPVAMGRG
;
A
#
# COMPACT_ATOMS: atom_id res chain seq x y z
N MET A 1 -31.93 5.87 0.88
CA MET A 1 -31.91 5.73 -0.59
C MET A 1 -30.87 4.65 -0.93
N ARG A 2 -31.32 3.41 -1.19
CA ARG A 2 -30.45 2.23 -1.36
C ARG A 2 -29.96 2.19 -2.80
N ILE A 3 -28.70 2.56 -3.04
CA ILE A 3 -28.06 2.46 -4.35
C ILE A 3 -27.61 1.01 -4.54
N TRP A 4 -28.39 0.24 -5.30
CA TRP A 4 -27.99 -1.07 -5.80
C TRP A 4 -27.05 -0.84 -7.00
N CYS A 5 -25.78 -1.24 -6.85
CA CYS A 5 -24.87 -1.41 -7.99
C CYS A 5 -25.31 -2.64 -8.78
N ALA A 6 -26.17 -2.45 -9.77
CA ALA A 6 -26.45 -3.46 -10.78
C ALA A 6 -25.39 -3.35 -11.88
N HIS A 7 -24.67 -4.46 -12.08
CA HIS A 7 -23.72 -4.68 -13.16
C HIS A 7 -24.33 -4.34 -14.52
N ILE A 8 -23.74 -3.38 -15.22
CA ILE A 8 -24.01 -3.11 -16.63
C ILE A 8 -23.06 -4.02 -17.43
N PHE A 9 -23.54 -5.21 -17.78
CA PHE A 9 -23.03 -5.95 -18.94
C PHE A 9 -23.85 -5.47 -20.15
N LEU A 10 -23.26 -4.60 -20.97
CA LEU A 10 -23.80 -4.27 -22.29
C LEU A 10 -23.09 -5.19 -23.28
N ASP A 11 -23.76 -6.29 -23.62
CA ASP A 11 -23.43 -7.09 -24.81
C ASP A 11 -23.88 -6.29 -26.05
N ASP A 12 -22.91 -6.01 -26.91
CA ASP A 12 -22.94 -5.00 -27.98
C ASP A 12 -23.73 -5.43 -29.25
N GLU A 13 -24.56 -6.47 -29.20
CA GLU A 13 -25.27 -6.96 -30.40
C GLU A 13 -26.79 -6.75 -30.40
N THR A 14 -27.42 -6.35 -29.29
CA THR A 14 -28.89 -6.17 -29.27
C THR A 14 -29.40 -4.75 -29.56
N ALA A 15 -28.55 -3.73 -29.59
CA ALA A 15 -29.00 -2.34 -29.86
C ALA A 15 -29.14 -2.01 -31.36
N ALA A 16 -28.55 -2.79 -32.27
CA ALA A 16 -28.56 -2.48 -33.70
C ALA A 16 -29.86 -2.85 -34.44
N ARG A 17 -30.88 -3.39 -33.77
CA ARG A 17 -32.13 -3.82 -34.42
C ARG A 17 -33.38 -2.95 -34.16
N GLN A 18 -33.27 -1.81 -33.49
CA GLN A 18 -34.46 -0.97 -33.22
C GLN A 18 -34.46 0.45 -33.76
N LEU A 19 -33.52 0.84 -34.63
CA LEU A 19 -33.59 2.15 -35.28
C LEU A 19 -33.68 1.97 -36.80
N GLY A 20 -34.93 1.92 -37.27
CA GLY A 20 -35.28 2.00 -38.68
C GLY A 20 -34.70 3.27 -39.31
N ALA A 21 -34.19 3.11 -40.53
CA ALA A 21 -33.59 4.15 -41.33
C ALA A 21 -34.56 5.33 -41.57
N GLY A 22 -34.37 6.42 -40.84
CA GLY A 22 -35.16 7.64 -40.97
C GLY A 22 -34.38 8.85 -40.44
N ASP A 23 -33.67 9.50 -41.35
CA ASP A 23 -33.28 10.92 -41.30
C ASP A 23 -32.45 11.44 -40.09
N LEU A 24 -31.18 11.02 -40.03
CA LEU A 24 -30.17 11.49 -39.08
C LEU A 24 -29.66 12.95 -39.30
N ARG A 25 -30.32 13.77 -40.14
CA ARG A 25 -29.84 15.14 -40.41
C ARG A 25 -30.51 16.23 -39.56
N SER A 26 -31.63 15.97 -38.88
CA SER A 26 -32.31 17.00 -38.08
C SER A 26 -31.92 17.03 -36.59
N THR A 27 -31.38 15.94 -36.05
CA THR A 27 -30.97 15.86 -34.63
C THR A 27 -29.63 16.52 -34.33
N ALA A 28 -28.73 16.67 -35.32
CA ALA A 28 -27.43 17.30 -35.10
C ALA A 28 -27.53 18.82 -34.82
N VAL A 29 -28.51 19.51 -35.40
CA VAL A 29 -28.62 20.97 -35.25
C VAL A 29 -29.24 21.38 -33.90
N ALA A 30 -30.03 20.51 -33.28
CA ALA A 30 -30.63 20.81 -31.97
C ALA A 30 -29.62 20.75 -30.81
N VAL A 31 -28.57 19.92 -30.93
CA VAL A 31 -27.58 19.75 -29.85
C VAL A 31 -26.63 20.95 -29.77
N ASP A 32 -26.25 21.56 -30.89
CA ASP A 32 -25.35 22.72 -30.90
C ASP A 32 -25.95 23.98 -30.24
N ALA A 33 -27.26 24.18 -30.35
CA ALA A 33 -27.91 25.34 -29.76
C ALA A 33 -28.02 25.26 -28.22
N GLN A 34 -28.21 24.05 -27.66
CA GLN A 34 -28.27 23.88 -26.20
C GLN A 34 -26.90 24.03 -25.53
N ILE A 35 -25.81 23.67 -26.20
CA ILE A 35 -24.46 23.82 -25.66
C ILE A 35 -24.09 25.32 -25.54
N TRP A 36 -24.54 26.16 -26.47
CA TRP A 36 -24.25 27.60 -26.41
C TRP A 36 -25.01 28.36 -25.30
N GLN A 37 -26.20 27.92 -24.90
CA GLN A 37 -26.95 28.60 -23.83
C GLN A 37 -26.46 28.25 -22.42
N LEU A 38 -25.81 27.09 -22.21
CA LEU A 38 -25.35 26.68 -20.89
C LEU A 38 -24.09 27.43 -20.41
N HIS A 39 -23.29 28.02 -21.32
CA HIS A 39 -22.07 28.72 -20.94
C HIS A 39 -22.27 30.04 -20.18
N ARG A 40 -23.51 30.54 -20.02
CA ARG A 40 -23.79 31.72 -19.15
C ARG A 40 -24.33 31.38 -17.77
N ALA A 41 -24.58 30.11 -17.45
CA ALA A 41 -25.08 29.72 -16.13
C ALA A 41 -23.93 29.23 -15.23
N LYS A 42 -23.37 30.16 -14.44
CA LYS A 42 -22.63 29.98 -13.18
C LYS A 42 -22.15 28.56 -12.83
N HIS A 43 -20.84 28.36 -12.92
CA HIS A 43 -20.00 27.46 -12.10
C HIS A 43 -20.71 26.26 -11.46
N PHE A 44 -21.16 25.30 -12.26
CA PHE A 44 -21.45 23.96 -11.76
C PHE A 44 -20.33 23.02 -12.21
N VAL A 45 -19.23 23.03 -11.46
CA VAL A 45 -18.16 22.04 -11.59
C VAL A 45 -18.72 20.73 -11.04
N VAL A 46 -19.33 19.93 -11.91
CA VAL A 46 -19.57 18.51 -11.61
C VAL A 46 -18.19 17.84 -11.59
N ARG A 47 -17.63 17.69 -10.39
CA ARG A 47 -16.46 16.85 -10.12
C ARG A 47 -16.83 15.40 -10.43
N CYS A 48 -16.59 14.97 -11.66
CA CYS A 48 -16.47 13.56 -11.98
C CYS A 48 -14.97 13.23 -11.99
N ASP A 49 -14.47 12.65 -10.90
CA ASP A 49 -13.06 12.28 -10.69
C ASP A 49 -12.66 11.01 -11.46
N CYS A 50 -13.09 10.90 -12.71
CA CYS A 50 -12.73 9.82 -13.62
C CYS A 50 -11.90 10.41 -14.77
N SER A 51 -10.57 10.28 -14.68
CA SER A 51 -9.65 10.29 -15.84
C SER A 51 -9.38 11.63 -16.57
N VAL A 52 -9.52 12.79 -15.92
CA VAL A 52 -9.34 14.10 -16.61
C VAL A 52 -7.89 14.46 -16.96
N ILE A 53 -6.87 13.78 -16.44
CA ILE A 53 -5.47 14.14 -16.78
C ILE A 53 -5.12 13.87 -18.26
N LEU A 54 -5.80 12.93 -18.93
CA LEU A 54 -5.56 12.65 -20.36
C LEU A 54 -6.49 13.39 -21.32
N CYS A 55 -7.65 13.90 -20.85
CA CYS A 55 -8.58 14.61 -21.74
C CYS A 55 -8.15 16.06 -22.00
N ALA A 56 -7.57 16.74 -21.02
CA ALA A 56 -7.07 18.11 -21.20
C ALA A 56 -5.94 18.19 -22.25
N ALA A 57 -5.13 17.14 -22.40
CA ALA A 57 -4.05 17.11 -23.38
C ALA A 57 -4.54 16.95 -24.84
N ARG A 58 -5.66 16.24 -25.07
CA ARG A 58 -6.18 16.04 -26.43
C ARG A 58 -7.03 17.19 -26.96
N ILE A 59 -7.71 17.93 -26.07
CA ILE A 59 -8.49 19.11 -26.50
C ILE A 59 -7.55 20.26 -26.92
N ALA A 60 -6.41 20.42 -26.27
CA ALA A 60 -5.45 21.49 -26.60
C ALA A 60 -4.85 21.35 -28.00
N THR A 61 -4.66 20.13 -28.52
CA THR A 61 -4.10 19.91 -29.86
C THR A 61 -5.07 20.19 -31.01
N ALA A 62 -6.38 20.28 -30.76
CA ALA A 62 -7.36 20.47 -31.83
C ALA A 62 -7.69 21.95 -32.11
N VAL A 63 -7.34 22.88 -31.22
CA VAL A 63 -7.79 24.29 -31.31
C VAL A 63 -6.65 25.28 -31.52
N TYR A 64 -5.39 24.90 -31.29
CA TYR A 64 -4.27 25.85 -31.38
C TYR A 64 -3.22 25.40 -32.38
N SER A 65 -2.98 26.25 -33.39
CA SER A 65 -1.85 26.11 -34.31
C SER A 65 -0.53 26.18 -33.54
N GLU A 66 0.47 25.42 -34.00
CA GLU A 66 1.77 25.19 -33.33
C GLU A 66 2.52 26.45 -32.86
N SER A 67 2.20 27.64 -33.38
CA SER A 67 2.80 28.90 -32.98
C SER A 67 2.41 29.40 -31.57
N GLU A 68 1.32 28.93 -30.97
CA GLU A 68 0.90 29.38 -29.62
C GLU A 68 1.22 28.40 -28.48
N LEU A 69 1.78 27.21 -28.78
CA LEU A 69 2.20 26.24 -27.77
C LEU A 69 3.57 26.56 -27.16
N ARG A 70 3.79 27.82 -26.77
CA ARG A 70 4.93 28.19 -25.90
C ARG A 70 4.56 28.02 -24.43
N TYR A 71 4.04 26.85 -24.07
CA TYR A 71 3.77 26.51 -22.67
C TYR A 71 5.11 26.27 -21.95
N PRO A 72 5.43 27.04 -20.88
CA PRO A 72 6.75 26.99 -20.27
C PRO A 72 6.95 25.67 -19.52
N ARG A 73 7.78 24.79 -20.10
CA ARG A 73 8.26 23.51 -19.52
C ARG A 73 8.76 23.61 -18.07
N ALA A 74 9.13 24.81 -17.61
CA ALA A 74 9.58 25.06 -16.25
C ALA A 74 8.47 24.88 -15.19
N VAL A 75 7.21 25.21 -15.51
CA VAL A 75 6.10 25.06 -14.56
C VAL A 75 5.80 23.59 -14.32
N HIS A 76 5.80 22.77 -15.38
CA HIS A 76 5.47 21.34 -15.29
C HIS A 76 6.51 20.52 -14.49
N ARG A 77 7.81 20.86 -14.58
CA ARG A 77 8.84 20.17 -13.77
C ARG A 77 8.76 20.52 -12.28
N ARG A 78 8.29 21.71 -11.93
CA ARG A 78 8.13 22.10 -10.52
C ARG A 78 6.86 21.50 -9.91
N THR A 79 5.73 21.49 -10.63
CA THR A 79 4.50 20.85 -10.14
C THR A 79 4.61 19.34 -9.96
N LEU A 80 5.43 18.64 -10.74
CA LEU A 80 5.63 17.19 -10.55
C LEU A 80 6.53 16.85 -9.35
N ARG A 81 7.47 17.74 -8.97
CA ARG A 81 8.30 17.55 -7.77
C ARG A 81 7.62 18.04 -6.48
N ASP A 82 6.71 18.99 -6.58
CA ASP A 82 5.94 19.51 -5.44
C ASP A 82 4.57 18.84 -5.28
N MET A 83 4.33 17.67 -5.88
CA MET A 83 3.16 16.86 -5.51
C MET A 83 3.32 16.44 -4.05
N ALA A 84 2.64 17.19 -3.17
CA ALA A 84 2.65 16.93 -1.74
C ALA A 84 2.37 15.45 -1.48
N ILE A 85 3.22 14.81 -0.67
CA ILE A 85 3.08 13.41 -0.30
C ILE A 85 1.68 13.20 0.29
N HIS A 86 0.95 12.22 -0.23
CA HIS A 86 -0.40 11.89 0.26
C HIS A 86 -0.38 11.66 1.79
N PRO A 87 -1.34 12.20 2.58
CA PRO A 87 -1.30 12.10 4.05
C PRO A 87 -1.25 10.65 4.55
N ALA A 88 -1.98 9.72 3.91
CA ALA A 88 -1.86 8.29 4.21
C ALA A 88 -0.42 7.74 4.08
N ARG A 89 0.35 8.23 3.10
CA ARG A 89 1.77 7.87 2.93
C ARG A 89 2.64 8.48 4.02
N GLN A 90 2.36 9.71 4.45
CA GLN A 90 3.07 10.36 5.56
C GLN A 90 2.88 9.58 6.87
N ILE A 91 1.63 9.20 7.18
CA ILE A 91 1.30 8.37 8.35
C ILE A 91 2.02 7.02 8.26
N TRP A 92 1.94 6.33 7.12
CA TRP A 92 2.64 5.06 6.95
C TRP A 92 4.15 5.17 7.13
N THR A 93 4.79 6.19 6.54
CA THR A 93 6.24 6.43 6.65
C THR A 93 6.68 6.68 8.10
N THR A 94 5.75 7.13 8.94
CA THR A 94 5.92 7.34 10.38
C THR A 94 5.69 6.06 11.19
N LEU A 95 4.63 5.29 10.89
CA LEU A 95 4.24 4.12 11.69
C LEU A 95 5.00 2.83 11.32
N GLU A 96 5.34 2.62 10.04
CA GLU A 96 6.00 1.39 9.59
C GLU A 96 7.33 1.14 10.31
N PRO A 97 8.25 2.13 10.48
CA PRO A 97 9.48 1.91 11.23
C PRO A 97 9.23 1.45 12.67
N LEU A 98 8.22 2.02 13.34
CA LEU A 98 7.90 1.64 14.72
C LEU A 98 7.43 0.20 14.81
N HIS A 99 6.64 -0.25 13.83
CA HIS A 99 6.24 -1.64 13.72
C HIS A 99 7.44 -2.56 13.41
N ASP A 100 8.28 -2.17 12.44
CA ASP A 100 9.38 -2.96 11.88
C ASP A 100 10.45 -3.40 12.88
N VAL A 101 10.49 -2.79 14.08
CA VAL A 101 11.35 -3.24 15.18
C VAL A 101 11.14 -4.71 15.51
N VAL A 102 9.94 -5.26 15.30
CA VAL A 102 9.61 -6.67 15.52
C VAL A 102 10.22 -7.62 14.48
N TYR A 103 10.85 -7.11 13.43
CA TYR A 103 11.53 -7.92 12.40
C TYR A 103 13.02 -7.63 12.31
N PHE A 104 13.44 -6.39 12.60
CA PHE A 104 14.83 -5.98 12.46
C PHE A 104 15.53 -5.71 13.80
N GLY A 105 14.78 -5.68 14.89
CA GLY A 105 15.33 -5.50 16.23
C GLY A 105 16.37 -6.55 16.60
N THR A 106 17.51 -6.10 17.10
CA THR A 106 18.52 -7.01 17.67
C THR A 106 17.89 -7.80 18.81
N GLY A 107 18.01 -9.13 18.77
CA GLY A 107 17.40 -10.02 19.76
C GLY A 107 16.03 -10.58 19.39
N VAL A 108 15.40 -10.14 18.29
CA VAL A 108 14.05 -10.64 17.92
C VAL A 108 14.03 -12.15 17.70
N LYS A 109 15.05 -12.67 17.01
CA LYS A 109 15.20 -14.10 16.76
C LYS A 109 15.30 -14.85 18.10
N GLU A 110 16.15 -14.36 19.00
CA GLU A 110 16.40 -14.94 20.31
C GLU A 110 15.12 -14.93 21.17
N ALA A 111 14.30 -13.87 21.08
CA ALA A 111 13.01 -13.78 21.74
C ALA A 111 12.04 -14.89 21.24
N GLY A 112 11.98 -15.14 19.94
CA GLY A 112 11.19 -16.25 19.41
C GLY A 112 11.75 -17.63 19.79
N VAL A 113 13.07 -17.79 19.82
CA VAL A 113 13.73 -19.04 20.25
C VAL A 113 13.43 -19.35 21.72
N ALA A 114 13.34 -18.33 22.58
CA ALA A 114 13.02 -18.50 24.00
C ALA A 114 11.63 -19.14 24.24
N ILE A 115 10.70 -19.01 23.30
CA ILE A 115 9.39 -19.69 23.33
C ILE A 115 9.32 -20.94 22.44
N GLY A 116 10.46 -21.46 21.99
CA GLY A 116 10.57 -22.74 21.29
C GLY A 116 10.60 -22.68 19.76
N LEU A 117 10.47 -21.50 19.14
CA LEU A 117 10.57 -21.34 17.69
C LEU A 117 12.01 -21.60 17.19
N ARG A 118 12.15 -22.07 15.96
CA ARG A 118 13.46 -22.37 15.36
C ARG A 118 13.91 -21.28 14.39
N GLY A 119 14.76 -20.39 14.90
CA GLY A 119 15.44 -19.38 14.10
C GLY A 119 14.53 -18.28 13.55
N TYR A 120 15.11 -17.40 12.74
CA TYR A 120 14.47 -16.14 12.36
C TYR A 120 13.16 -16.32 11.60
N TRP A 121 13.11 -17.22 10.60
CA TRP A 121 11.92 -17.32 9.74
C TRP A 121 10.69 -17.88 10.47
N GLN A 122 10.85 -18.82 11.40
CA GLN A 122 9.72 -19.23 12.25
C GLN A 122 9.26 -18.07 13.14
N THR A 123 10.19 -17.33 13.75
CA THR A 123 9.86 -16.12 14.52
C THR A 123 9.12 -15.09 13.67
N TYR A 124 9.62 -14.76 12.48
CA TYR A 124 9.01 -13.78 11.57
C TYR A 124 7.56 -14.16 11.22
N PHE A 125 7.36 -15.39 10.71
CA PHE A 125 6.03 -15.82 10.29
C PHE A 125 5.09 -15.96 11.47
N ALA A 126 5.54 -16.55 12.59
CA ALA A 126 4.71 -16.72 13.77
C ALA A 126 4.29 -15.37 14.37
N PHE A 127 5.22 -14.42 14.57
CA PHE A 127 4.90 -13.12 15.18
C PHE A 127 3.95 -12.27 14.33
N ARG A 128 4.07 -12.35 13.00
CA ARG A 128 3.18 -11.62 12.10
C ARG A 128 1.82 -12.31 11.93
N ALA A 129 1.79 -13.65 11.88
CA ALA A 129 0.55 -14.40 11.65
C ALA A 129 -0.26 -14.66 12.93
N ALA A 130 0.36 -14.57 14.12
CA ALA A 130 -0.30 -14.89 15.40
C ALA A 130 -1.65 -14.18 15.64
N PRO A 131 -1.90 -12.93 15.21
CA PRO A 131 -3.24 -12.33 15.32
C PRO A 131 -4.34 -13.13 14.61
N LEU A 132 -4.02 -13.81 13.50
CA LEU A 132 -4.96 -14.67 12.77
C LEU A 132 -5.25 -16.00 13.52
N GLY A 133 -4.49 -16.30 14.57
CA GLY A 133 -4.45 -17.62 15.21
C GLY A 133 -3.55 -18.61 14.48
N ALA A 134 -3.68 -19.89 14.80
CA ALA A 134 -2.88 -20.98 14.22
C ALA A 134 -3.39 -21.39 12.82
N VAL A 135 -3.48 -20.42 11.91
CA VAL A 135 -3.96 -20.64 10.53
C VAL A 135 -2.98 -21.44 9.68
N THR A 136 -3.48 -22.02 8.59
CA THR A 136 -2.68 -22.81 7.66
C THR A 136 -1.62 -21.98 6.94
N ALA A 137 -0.57 -22.65 6.44
CA ALA A 137 0.43 -22.02 5.58
C ALA A 137 -0.18 -21.39 4.31
N ALA A 138 -1.28 -21.95 3.78
CA ALA A 138 -1.97 -21.39 2.63
C ALA A 138 -2.62 -20.03 2.95
N THR A 139 -3.23 -19.90 4.13
CA THR A 139 -3.79 -18.62 4.62
C THR A 139 -2.69 -17.57 4.80
N VAL A 140 -1.53 -17.96 5.34
CA VAL A 140 -0.37 -17.05 5.47
C VAL A 140 0.16 -16.66 4.09
N ALA A 141 0.30 -17.60 3.15
CA ALA A 141 0.78 -17.29 1.79
C ALA A 141 -0.17 -16.32 1.05
N ALA A 142 -1.49 -16.46 1.23
CA ALA A 142 -2.47 -15.57 0.62
C ALA A 142 -2.39 -14.13 1.18
N THR A 143 -2.12 -13.98 2.47
CA THR A 143 -2.08 -12.67 3.14
C THR A 143 -0.70 -12.01 3.08
N PHE A 144 0.37 -12.80 3.02
CA PHE A 144 1.75 -12.30 2.98
C PHE A 144 2.27 -12.28 1.53
N ALA A 145 1.51 -11.61 0.64
CA ALA A 145 1.56 -11.74 -0.82
C ALA A 145 2.96 -11.79 -1.50
N GLY A 146 4.00 -11.25 -0.89
CA GLY A 146 5.37 -11.28 -1.41
C GLY A 146 6.18 -12.56 -1.13
N PHE A 147 5.75 -13.47 -0.27
CA PHE A 147 6.55 -14.66 0.05
C PHE A 147 6.31 -15.81 -0.92
N HIS A 148 7.38 -16.54 -1.27
CA HIS A 148 7.24 -17.79 -1.98
C HIS A 148 6.49 -18.83 -1.10
N PRO A 149 5.46 -19.51 -1.61
CA PRO A 149 4.66 -20.45 -0.81
C PRO A 149 5.50 -21.51 -0.08
N ASP A 150 6.59 -21.98 -0.67
CA ASP A 150 7.44 -23.01 -0.07
C ASP A 150 8.16 -22.52 1.18
N MET A 151 8.56 -21.24 1.20
CA MET A 151 9.17 -20.62 2.37
C MET A 151 8.17 -20.58 3.53
N VAL A 152 6.91 -20.25 3.23
CA VAL A 152 5.81 -20.23 4.20
C VAL A 152 5.51 -21.65 4.71
N ARG A 153 5.36 -22.63 3.81
CA ARG A 153 5.09 -24.04 4.16
C ARG A 153 6.17 -24.66 5.03
N LYS A 154 7.44 -24.28 4.83
CA LYS A 154 8.56 -24.76 5.65
C LYS A 154 8.54 -24.21 7.08
N ALA A 155 7.98 -23.02 7.29
CA ALA A 155 8.04 -22.34 8.58
C ALA A 155 6.77 -22.47 9.41
N VAL A 156 5.60 -22.23 8.81
CA VAL A 156 4.35 -21.98 9.57
C VAL A 156 3.84 -23.22 10.31
N PRO A 157 3.70 -24.41 9.69
CA PRO A 157 3.17 -25.59 10.41
C PRO A 157 4.02 -25.96 11.63
N ASP A 158 5.34 -25.97 11.46
CA ASP A 158 6.29 -26.29 12.53
C ASP A 158 6.33 -25.23 13.63
N ALA A 159 6.07 -23.95 13.30
CA ALA A 159 5.99 -22.89 14.30
C ALA A 159 4.81 -23.09 15.24
N TRP A 160 3.63 -23.45 14.71
CA TRP A 160 2.43 -23.72 15.53
C TRP A 160 2.53 -24.98 16.39
N ALA A 161 3.37 -25.94 16.01
CA ALA A 161 3.69 -27.09 16.86
C ALA A 161 4.65 -26.74 18.02
N ARG A 162 5.27 -25.55 18.01
CA ARG A 162 6.33 -25.14 18.95
C ARG A 162 5.90 -24.06 19.91
N ALA A 163 5.13 -23.09 19.43
CA ALA A 163 4.64 -21.98 20.22
C ALA A 163 3.18 -21.69 19.84
N THR A 164 2.37 -21.32 20.83
CA THR A 164 1.00 -20.90 20.58
C THR A 164 0.97 -19.48 20.01
N PRO A 165 -0.09 -19.11 19.27
CA PRO A 165 -0.31 -17.72 18.87
C PRO A 165 -0.25 -16.76 20.06
N GLN A 166 -0.79 -17.14 21.21
CA GLN A 166 -0.80 -16.31 22.43
C GLN A 166 0.62 -16.04 22.96
N GLN A 167 1.50 -17.06 22.99
CA GLN A 167 2.91 -16.87 23.37
C GLN A 167 3.62 -15.93 22.39
N CYS A 168 3.36 -16.08 21.09
CA CYS A 168 3.94 -15.21 20.07
C CYS A 168 3.47 -13.75 20.21
N LEU A 169 2.18 -13.54 20.50
CA LEU A 169 1.59 -12.22 20.73
C LEU A 169 2.18 -11.53 21.96
N ALA A 170 2.36 -12.25 23.07
CA ALA A 170 2.96 -11.70 24.28
C ALA A 170 4.42 -11.29 24.02
N VAL A 171 5.25 -12.21 23.51
CA VAL A 171 6.68 -11.95 23.30
C VAL A 171 6.92 -10.84 22.28
N ARG A 172 6.19 -10.81 21.17
CA ARG A 172 6.38 -9.75 20.15
C ARG A 172 6.05 -8.37 20.71
N LEU A 173 5.05 -8.26 21.58
CA LEU A 173 4.63 -7.00 22.20
C LEU A 173 5.68 -6.54 23.21
N ASP A 174 6.06 -7.43 24.14
CA ASP A 174 7.04 -7.14 25.19
C ASP A 174 8.39 -6.74 24.58
N PHE A 175 8.87 -7.51 23.59
CA PHE A 175 10.10 -7.22 22.87
C PHE A 175 10.06 -5.84 22.20
N SER A 176 8.99 -5.56 21.46
CA SER A 176 8.89 -4.32 20.67
C SER A 176 8.75 -3.09 21.57
N ALA A 177 7.94 -3.18 22.63
CA ALA A 177 7.79 -2.10 23.60
C ALA A 177 9.12 -1.83 24.34
N ALA A 178 9.83 -2.87 24.78
CA ALA A 178 11.12 -2.74 25.43
C ALA A 178 12.17 -2.10 24.49
N LEU A 179 12.23 -2.52 23.23
CA LEU A 179 13.15 -1.96 22.24
C LEU A 179 12.85 -0.50 21.94
N LEU A 180 11.58 -0.12 21.71
CA LEU A 180 11.19 1.27 21.51
C LEU A 180 11.52 2.14 22.73
N ARG A 181 11.29 1.64 23.95
CA ARG A 181 11.66 2.34 25.19
C ARG A 181 13.18 2.51 25.30
N GLY A 182 13.97 1.49 24.97
CA GLY A 182 15.44 1.57 24.90
C GLY A 182 15.95 2.58 23.86
N LEU A 183 15.16 2.87 22.84
CA LEU A 183 15.40 3.93 21.85
C LEU A 183 14.80 5.29 22.27
N GLY A 184 14.39 5.44 23.52
CA GLY A 184 13.88 6.71 24.06
C GLY A 184 12.48 7.07 23.57
N ALA A 185 11.59 6.09 23.39
CA ALA A 185 10.16 6.37 23.22
C ALA A 185 9.63 7.06 24.49
N GLY A 186 9.17 8.31 24.36
CA GLY A 186 8.59 9.07 25.46
C GLY A 186 7.14 8.64 25.72
N GLU A 187 6.80 8.38 26.99
CA GLU A 187 5.49 7.85 27.35
C GLU A 187 4.36 8.83 27.05
N ALA A 188 4.58 10.13 27.25
CA ALA A 188 3.59 11.18 26.98
C ALA A 188 3.31 11.30 25.47
N GLU A 189 4.34 11.30 24.64
CA GLU A 189 4.21 11.33 23.18
C GLU A 189 3.53 10.07 22.66
N CYS A 190 3.86 8.90 23.23
CA CYS A 190 3.20 7.64 22.87
C CYS A 190 1.73 7.64 23.28
N ALA A 191 1.41 8.08 24.50
CA ALA A 191 0.02 8.20 24.97
C ALA A 191 -0.79 9.13 24.08
N ARG A 192 -0.22 10.28 23.70
CA ARG A 192 -0.89 11.22 22.80
C ARG A 192 -1.11 10.64 21.40
N ALA A 193 -0.14 9.93 20.85
CA ALA A 193 -0.31 9.23 19.58
C ALA A 193 -1.40 8.14 19.67
N VAL A 194 -1.48 7.43 20.79
CA VAL A 194 -2.53 6.43 21.06
C VAL A 194 -3.93 7.08 21.07
N GLU A 195 -4.10 8.23 21.73
CA GLU A 195 -5.37 8.97 21.72
C GLU A 195 -5.84 9.33 20.31
N LEU A 196 -4.92 9.71 19.41
CA LEU A 196 -5.22 10.04 18.03
C LEU A 196 -5.53 8.81 17.17
N LEU A 197 -4.79 7.71 17.36
CA LEU A 197 -4.83 6.54 16.49
C LEU A 197 -5.87 5.48 16.91
N ALA A 198 -6.17 5.35 18.21
CA ALA A 198 -7.10 4.33 18.68
C ALA A 198 -8.52 4.47 18.12
N PRO A 199 -9.12 5.68 18.02
CA PRO A 199 -10.41 5.85 17.34
C PRO A 199 -10.35 5.46 15.87
N VAL A 200 -9.27 5.85 15.18
CA VAL A 200 -9.07 5.51 13.76
C VAL A 200 -9.01 4.00 13.56
N GLN A 201 -8.27 3.27 14.41
CA GLN A 201 -8.19 1.82 14.33
C GLN A 201 -9.53 1.14 14.65
N ARG A 202 -10.30 1.64 15.63
CA ARG A 202 -11.61 1.07 15.97
C ARG A 202 -12.62 1.21 14.83
N ASP A 203 -12.62 2.35 14.16
CA ASP A 203 -13.65 2.71 13.18
C ASP A 203 -13.23 2.41 11.73
N ALA A 204 -11.98 2.02 11.49
CA ALA A 204 -11.47 1.69 10.16
C ALA A 204 -12.16 0.45 9.56
N ASP A 205 -12.48 0.52 8.27
CA ASP A 205 -13.19 -0.51 7.52
C ASP A 205 -12.31 -1.78 7.36
N PRO A 206 -12.75 -2.94 7.90
CA PRO A 206 -12.00 -4.19 7.82
C PRO A 206 -12.24 -4.98 6.52
N THR A 207 -13.08 -4.49 5.60
CA THR A 207 -13.49 -5.21 4.39
C THR A 207 -12.29 -5.62 3.54
N GLY A 208 -12.08 -6.95 3.40
CA GLY A 208 -10.95 -7.50 2.67
C GLY A 208 -9.59 -7.31 3.35
N ARG A 209 -9.56 -7.03 4.66
CA ARG A 209 -8.34 -6.72 5.42
C ARG A 209 -8.13 -7.67 6.60
N PRO A 210 -7.77 -8.94 6.35
CA PRO A 210 -7.69 -9.96 7.40
C PRO A 210 -6.59 -9.67 8.42
N LEU A 211 -5.41 -9.17 8.02
CA LEU A 211 -4.32 -8.89 8.96
C LEU A 211 -4.64 -7.69 9.83
N PHE A 212 -5.25 -6.65 9.24
CA PHE A 212 -5.78 -5.53 10.02
C PHE A 212 -6.84 -5.99 11.01
N ALA A 213 -7.89 -6.67 10.54
CA ALA A 213 -9.02 -7.07 11.37
C ALA A 213 -8.55 -7.93 12.55
N ALA A 214 -7.63 -8.85 12.30
CA ALA A 214 -7.05 -9.70 13.33
C ALA A 214 -6.21 -8.93 14.35
N ASN A 215 -5.39 -7.95 13.94
CA ASN A 215 -4.65 -7.11 14.88
C ASN A 215 -5.57 -6.13 15.63
N ALA A 216 -6.58 -5.57 14.97
CA ALA A 216 -7.55 -4.64 15.54
C ALA A 216 -8.46 -5.27 16.60
N ALA A 217 -8.66 -6.59 16.54
CA ALA A 217 -9.41 -7.35 17.54
C ALA A 217 -8.62 -7.66 18.82
N LEU A 218 -7.29 -7.46 18.82
CA LEU A 218 -6.47 -7.65 20.01
C LEU A 218 -6.75 -6.55 21.05
N PRO A 219 -6.73 -6.86 22.36
CA PRO A 219 -6.87 -5.84 23.38
C PRO A 219 -5.71 -4.84 23.30
N LEU A 220 -6.03 -3.55 23.35
CA LEU A 220 -5.02 -2.52 23.40
C LEU A 220 -4.33 -2.55 24.79
N PRO A 221 -2.99 -2.65 24.86
CA PRO A 221 -2.26 -2.61 26.13
C PRO A 221 -2.49 -1.30 26.89
N ALA A 222 -2.44 -1.34 28.21
CA ALA A 222 -2.47 -0.13 29.04
C ALA A 222 -1.15 0.67 28.98
N ASP A 223 -0.02 -0.01 28.74
CA ASP A 223 1.29 0.62 28.52
C ASP A 223 1.28 1.47 27.24
N PRO A 224 1.53 2.80 27.30
CA PRO A 224 1.46 3.67 26.14
C PRO A 224 2.40 3.28 24.99
N VAL A 225 3.60 2.79 25.30
CA VAL A 225 4.60 2.38 24.28
C VAL A 225 4.13 1.11 23.57
N GLY A 226 3.70 0.09 24.32
CA GLY A 226 3.09 -1.12 23.77
C GLY A 226 1.81 -0.83 22.97
N ALA A 227 0.96 0.08 23.45
CA ALA A 227 -0.25 0.51 22.76
C ALA A 227 0.06 1.20 21.42
N LEU A 228 1.04 2.11 21.39
CA LEU A 228 1.49 2.74 20.14
C LEU A 228 1.99 1.68 19.16
N TRP A 229 2.82 0.74 19.60
CA TRP A 229 3.33 -0.32 18.75
C TRP A 229 2.21 -1.21 18.18
N GLN A 230 1.21 -1.56 19.00
CA GLN A 230 0.07 -2.36 18.56
C GLN A 230 -0.80 -1.59 17.55
N LEU A 231 -1.04 -0.29 17.75
CA LEU A 231 -1.76 0.55 16.78
C LEU A 231 -0.98 0.75 15.48
N ALA A 232 0.33 0.97 15.55
CA ALA A 232 1.20 1.03 14.38
C ALA A 232 1.12 -0.27 13.57
N SER A 233 1.14 -1.42 14.26
CA SER A 233 0.98 -2.75 13.67
C SER A 233 -0.38 -2.93 12.99
N SER A 234 -1.48 -2.58 13.66
CA SER A 234 -2.82 -2.66 13.07
C SER A 234 -2.95 -1.77 11.84
N LEU A 235 -2.61 -0.49 11.95
CA LEU A 235 -2.82 0.48 10.86
C LEU A 235 -1.88 0.27 9.67
N ARG A 236 -0.67 -0.25 9.89
CA ARG A 236 0.18 -0.65 8.76
C ARG A 236 -0.36 -1.88 8.04
N GLU A 237 -0.94 -2.84 8.77
CA GLU A 237 -1.56 -4.00 8.11
C GLU A 237 -2.86 -3.58 7.39
N HIS A 238 -3.57 -2.56 7.89
CA HIS A 238 -4.69 -1.96 7.14
C HIS A 238 -4.22 -1.51 5.77
N ARG A 239 -3.16 -0.67 5.72
CA ARG A 239 -2.57 -0.24 4.45
C ARG A 239 -2.05 -1.42 3.63
N GLY A 240 -1.39 -2.39 4.27
CA GLY A 240 -0.81 -3.57 3.63
C GLY A 240 -1.86 -4.43 2.91
N ASP A 241 -2.95 -4.77 3.59
CA ASP A 241 -4.07 -5.51 2.99
C ASP A 241 -4.69 -4.73 1.81
N GLY A 242 -4.83 -3.41 1.95
CA GLY A 242 -5.29 -2.54 0.86
C GLY A 242 -4.32 -2.50 -0.32
N HIS A 243 -3.01 -2.61 -0.07
CA HIS A 243 -2.00 -2.74 -1.12
C HIS A 243 -2.13 -4.07 -1.86
N VAL A 244 -2.35 -5.17 -1.16
CA VAL A 244 -2.61 -6.49 -1.78
C VAL A 244 -3.85 -6.42 -2.67
N ALA A 245 -4.94 -5.82 -2.18
CA ALA A 245 -6.14 -5.61 -2.99
C ALA A 245 -5.86 -4.75 -4.24
N ALA A 246 -5.04 -3.70 -4.12
CA ALA A 246 -4.64 -2.87 -5.25
C ALA A 246 -3.81 -3.64 -6.27
N LEU A 247 -2.89 -4.53 -5.85
CA LEU A 247 -2.14 -5.40 -6.75
C LEU A 247 -3.07 -6.33 -7.53
N VAL A 248 -3.97 -7.01 -6.83
CA VAL A 248 -4.96 -7.91 -7.45
C VAL A 248 -5.83 -7.17 -8.47
N ALA A 249 -6.36 -6.00 -8.11
CA ALA A 249 -7.19 -5.18 -8.99
C ALA A 249 -6.46 -4.69 -10.26
N HIS A 250 -5.12 -4.62 -10.23
CA HIS A 250 -4.27 -4.23 -11.36
C HIS A 250 -3.64 -5.42 -12.09
N GLY A 251 -4.04 -6.66 -11.76
CA GLY A 251 -3.51 -7.86 -12.40
C GLY A 251 -2.02 -8.08 -12.14
N LEU A 252 -1.59 -7.81 -10.90
CA LEU A 252 -0.24 -8.10 -10.42
C LEU A 252 -0.29 -9.12 -9.29
N THR A 253 0.57 -10.13 -9.39
CA THR A 253 0.89 -11.00 -8.27
C THR A 253 1.87 -10.31 -7.32
N GLY A 254 1.98 -10.79 -6.09
CA GLY A 254 2.97 -10.25 -5.16
C GLY A 254 4.43 -10.49 -5.61
N ARG A 255 4.70 -11.56 -6.38
CA ARG A 255 6.04 -11.80 -6.97
C ARG A 255 6.38 -10.77 -8.04
N GLU A 256 5.44 -10.51 -8.94
CA GLU A 256 5.59 -9.46 -9.96
C GLU A 256 5.79 -8.09 -9.33
N ALA A 257 5.01 -7.78 -8.28
CA ALA A 257 5.16 -6.55 -7.53
C ALA A 257 6.57 -6.40 -6.95
N LEU A 258 7.15 -7.47 -6.38
CA LEU A 258 8.52 -7.44 -5.85
C LEU A 258 9.56 -7.12 -6.91
N ILE A 259 9.48 -7.74 -8.09
CA ILE A 259 10.39 -7.45 -9.20
C ILE A 259 10.22 -6.01 -9.67
N MET A 260 8.99 -5.50 -9.74
CA MET A 260 8.74 -4.09 -10.09
C MET A 260 9.32 -3.13 -9.05
N GLN A 261 9.33 -3.46 -7.75
CA GLN A 261 9.99 -2.65 -6.71
C GLN A 261 11.51 -2.66 -6.87
N VAL A 262 12.11 -3.80 -7.23
CA VAL A 262 13.55 -3.88 -7.57
C VAL A 262 13.85 -3.07 -8.83
N ALA A 263 13.00 -3.19 -9.86
CA ALA A 263 13.13 -2.45 -11.11
C ALA A 263 12.93 -0.93 -10.94
N ALA A 264 12.25 -0.51 -9.87
CA ALA A 264 12.12 0.88 -9.44
C ALA A 264 13.31 1.37 -8.60
N GLY A 265 14.30 0.51 -8.34
CA GLY A 265 15.49 0.84 -7.53
C GLY A 265 15.23 0.93 -6.03
N LYS A 266 14.10 0.40 -5.51
CA LYS A 266 13.80 0.51 -4.07
C LYS A 266 14.60 -0.47 -3.20
N ALA A 267 15.07 -1.56 -3.79
CA ALA A 267 15.98 -2.52 -3.18
C ALA A 267 16.69 -3.32 -4.29
N PRO A 268 17.91 -3.84 -4.07
CA PRO A 268 18.55 -4.72 -5.03
C PRO A 268 17.91 -6.11 -5.03
N GLU A 269 17.98 -6.77 -6.19
CA GLU A 269 17.55 -8.15 -6.39
C GLU A 269 18.17 -9.10 -5.36
N SER A 270 19.49 -8.97 -5.12
CA SER A 270 20.28 -9.80 -4.20
C SER A 270 19.81 -9.77 -2.75
N VAL A 271 19.04 -8.74 -2.35
CA VAL A 271 18.37 -8.68 -1.05
C VAL A 271 16.94 -9.19 -1.16
N MET A 272 16.19 -8.74 -2.17
CA MET A 272 14.75 -9.00 -2.26
C MET A 272 14.45 -10.48 -2.55
N ARG A 273 15.12 -11.10 -3.52
CA ARG A 273 14.88 -12.48 -3.93
C ARG A 273 15.08 -13.48 -2.78
N PRO A 274 16.25 -13.55 -2.11
CA PRO A 274 16.43 -14.49 -1.01
C PRO A 274 15.56 -14.18 0.21
N ALA A 275 15.29 -12.90 0.51
CA ALA A 275 14.42 -12.51 1.63
C ALA A 275 12.96 -12.93 1.44
N ARG A 276 12.55 -13.25 0.20
CA ARG A 276 11.21 -13.72 -0.15
C ARG A 276 11.17 -15.20 -0.53
N GLY A 277 12.30 -15.90 -0.46
CA GLY A 277 12.41 -17.33 -0.71
C GLY A 277 12.26 -17.74 -2.17
N LEU A 278 12.54 -16.83 -3.11
CA LEU A 278 12.44 -17.07 -4.54
C LEU A 278 13.73 -17.73 -5.06
N SER A 279 13.59 -18.77 -5.88
CA SER A 279 14.73 -19.33 -6.62
C SER A 279 15.17 -18.38 -7.74
N GLU A 280 16.39 -18.56 -8.26
CA GLU A 280 16.86 -17.79 -9.42
C GLU A 280 15.99 -18.02 -10.65
N ARG A 281 15.49 -19.25 -10.81
CA ARG A 281 14.56 -19.61 -11.87
C ARG A 281 13.22 -18.91 -11.71
N ASP A 282 12.58 -18.99 -10.54
CA ASP A 282 11.27 -18.33 -10.33
C ASP A 282 11.36 -16.81 -10.58
N TRP A 283 12.49 -16.22 -10.18
CA TRP A 283 12.77 -14.81 -10.41
C TRP A 283 12.94 -14.49 -11.90
N ALA A 284 13.76 -15.28 -12.62
CA ALA A 284 13.97 -15.11 -14.05
C ALA A 284 12.68 -15.30 -14.86
N ASP A 285 11.91 -16.37 -14.58
CA ASP A 285 10.64 -16.67 -15.24
C ASP A 285 9.64 -15.52 -15.04
N THR A 286 9.53 -14.99 -13.81
CA THR A 286 8.64 -13.84 -13.54
C THR A 286 9.15 -12.56 -14.21
N CYS A 287 10.47 -12.36 -14.33
CA CYS A 287 11.03 -11.26 -15.12
C CYS A 287 10.64 -11.37 -16.59
N ASP A 288 10.68 -12.57 -17.18
CA ASP A 288 10.29 -12.81 -18.56
C ASP A 288 8.82 -12.50 -18.81
N ASP A 289 7.92 -12.92 -17.91
CA ASP A 289 6.50 -12.59 -17.98
C ASP A 289 6.26 -11.07 -17.95
N LEU A 290 6.96 -10.35 -17.05
CA LEU A 290 6.87 -8.89 -16.98
C LEU A 290 7.47 -8.19 -18.21
N ARG A 291 8.52 -8.74 -18.83
CA ARG A 291 9.08 -8.23 -20.09
C ARG A 291 8.13 -8.46 -21.27
N ALA A 292 7.51 -9.64 -21.35
CA ALA A 292 6.51 -9.95 -22.37
C ALA A 292 5.31 -8.99 -22.29
N ARG A 293 4.95 -8.56 -21.07
CA ARG A 293 3.93 -7.51 -20.82
C ARG A 293 4.45 -6.08 -21.01
N GLY A 294 5.74 -5.91 -21.32
CA GLY A 294 6.39 -4.62 -21.51
C GLY A 294 6.51 -3.76 -20.25
N LEU A 295 6.50 -4.35 -19.06
CA LEU A 295 6.52 -3.64 -17.76
C LEU A 295 7.95 -3.45 -17.20
N VAL A 296 8.86 -4.37 -17.52
CA VAL A 296 10.27 -4.28 -17.14
C VAL A 296 11.18 -4.55 -18.34
N ARG A 297 12.45 -4.19 -18.22
CA ARG A 297 13.53 -4.42 -19.19
C ARG A 297 14.84 -4.70 -18.46
N GLY A 298 15.88 -5.12 -19.19
CA GLY A 298 17.18 -5.47 -18.61
C GLY A 298 17.20 -6.86 -17.99
N GLU A 299 18.37 -7.29 -17.51
CA GLU A 299 18.62 -8.63 -16.96
C GLU A 299 17.87 -8.90 -15.66
N PRO A 300 17.56 -10.17 -15.30
CA PRO A 300 16.84 -10.47 -14.05
C PRO A 300 17.57 -9.97 -12.80
N SER A 301 18.90 -9.95 -12.80
CA SER A 301 19.72 -9.45 -11.69
C SER A 301 19.73 -7.91 -11.55
N ASN A 302 19.33 -7.19 -12.59
CA ASN A 302 19.26 -5.73 -12.60
C ASN A 302 18.14 -5.22 -13.54
N PRO A 303 16.87 -5.50 -13.21
CA PRO A 303 15.75 -5.08 -14.03
C PRO A 303 15.55 -3.57 -13.88
N ALA A 304 14.93 -2.95 -14.88
CA ALA A 304 14.51 -1.56 -14.85
C ALA A 304 13.06 -1.44 -15.33
N LEU A 305 12.31 -0.50 -14.75
CA LEU A 305 10.95 -0.22 -15.22
C LEU A 305 10.98 0.36 -16.65
N THR A 306 9.99 -0.03 -17.44
CA THR A 306 9.60 0.72 -18.65
C THR A 306 8.69 1.90 -18.25
N GLY A 307 8.33 2.75 -19.22
CA GLY A 307 7.35 3.82 -18.98
C GLY A 307 6.00 3.28 -18.48
N SER A 308 5.46 2.27 -19.17
CA SER A 308 4.22 1.59 -18.78
C SER A 308 4.33 0.89 -17.42
N GLY A 309 5.49 0.29 -17.10
CA GLY A 309 5.76 -0.28 -15.78
C GLY A 309 5.75 0.77 -14.68
N GLY A 310 6.37 1.93 -14.91
CA GLY A 310 6.35 3.06 -13.98
C GLY A 310 4.96 3.66 -13.77
N GLU A 311 4.18 3.79 -14.84
CA GLU A 311 2.79 4.24 -14.76
C GLU A 311 1.91 3.24 -13.99
N LEU A 312 2.07 1.93 -14.23
CA LEU A 312 1.35 0.89 -13.51
C LEU A 312 1.67 0.92 -12.01
N LEU A 313 2.96 1.02 -11.66
CA LEU A 313 3.37 1.12 -10.26
C LEU A 313 2.79 2.38 -9.60
N THR A 314 2.80 3.51 -10.30
CA THR A 314 2.19 4.76 -9.82
C THR A 314 0.70 4.61 -9.55
N ARG A 315 -0.05 3.93 -10.43
CA ARG A 315 -1.48 3.66 -10.22
C ARG A 315 -1.73 2.76 -9.01
N VAL A 316 -0.95 1.70 -8.85
CA VAL A 316 -1.05 0.80 -7.68
C VAL A 316 -0.81 1.58 -6.38
N GLU A 317 0.23 2.39 -6.33
CA GLU A 317 0.58 3.18 -5.14
C GLU A 317 -0.51 4.23 -4.83
N ALA A 318 -1.06 4.89 -5.86
CA ALA A 318 -2.17 5.83 -5.71
C ALA A 318 -3.46 5.14 -5.21
N SER A 319 -3.81 3.97 -5.74
CA SER A 319 -4.93 3.16 -5.25
C SER A 319 -4.72 2.69 -3.82
N THR A 320 -3.49 2.33 -3.45
CA THR A 320 -3.12 1.94 -2.09
C THR A 320 -3.34 3.10 -1.11
N ASP A 321 -2.81 4.28 -1.43
CA ASP A 321 -2.91 5.45 -0.56
C ASP A 321 -4.36 5.94 -0.43
N LYS A 322 -5.13 5.91 -1.53
CA LYS A 322 -6.57 6.20 -1.51
C LYS A 322 -7.35 5.19 -0.67
N ALA A 323 -7.05 3.89 -0.79
CA ALA A 323 -7.73 2.84 -0.02
C ALA A 323 -7.40 2.89 1.47
N ALA A 324 -6.17 3.25 1.85
CA ALA A 324 -5.79 3.44 3.25
C ALA A 324 -6.45 4.70 3.84
N TRP A 325 -6.54 5.77 3.06
CA TRP A 325 -7.20 7.01 3.48
C TRP A 325 -8.69 6.83 3.70
N ASN A 326 -9.41 6.43 2.65
CA ASN A 326 -10.87 6.31 2.70
C ASN A 326 -11.34 5.16 3.61
N GLY A 327 -10.49 4.15 3.83
CA GLY A 327 -10.81 3.03 4.71
C GLY A 327 -10.59 3.29 6.20
N GLY A 328 -10.11 4.47 6.61
CA GLY A 328 -10.01 4.81 8.03
C GLY A 328 -9.23 6.09 8.33
N LEU A 329 -8.07 6.29 7.70
CA LEU A 329 -7.19 7.41 8.05
C LEU A 329 -7.79 8.80 7.77
N ALA A 330 -8.81 8.90 6.91
CA ALA A 330 -9.55 10.14 6.65
C ALA A 330 -10.29 10.70 7.88
N ALA A 331 -10.43 9.91 8.95
CA ALA A 331 -10.95 10.40 10.24
C ALA A 331 -9.97 11.36 10.95
N LEU A 332 -8.67 11.35 10.60
CA LEU A 332 -7.69 12.28 11.13
C LEU A 332 -7.79 13.63 10.42
N SER A 333 -7.87 14.71 11.20
CA SER A 333 -7.74 16.06 10.67
C SER A 333 -6.30 16.32 10.18
N ALA A 334 -6.11 17.30 9.29
CA ALA A 334 -4.77 17.70 8.85
C ALA A 334 -3.85 18.09 10.04
N GLY A 335 -4.41 18.74 11.06
CA GLY A 335 -3.69 19.06 12.30
C GLY A 335 -3.25 17.82 13.07
N ALA A 336 -4.11 16.80 13.19
CA ALA A 336 -3.77 15.55 13.84
C ALA A 336 -2.69 14.76 13.07
N VAL A 337 -2.72 14.78 11.74
CA VAL A 337 -1.66 14.18 10.91
C VAL A 337 -0.32 14.90 11.13
N ALA A 338 -0.32 16.24 11.14
CA ALA A 338 0.87 17.02 11.40
C ALA A 338 1.42 16.79 12.82
N GLU A 339 0.55 16.74 13.83
CA GLU A 339 0.91 16.45 15.23
C GLU A 339 1.54 15.06 15.38
N LEU A 340 0.90 14.04 14.82
CA LEU A 340 1.37 12.65 14.89
C LEU A 340 2.74 12.49 14.20
N THR A 341 2.88 13.02 12.99
CA THR A 341 4.12 12.89 12.20
C THR A 341 5.27 13.68 12.83
N THR A 342 4.99 14.87 13.38
CA THR A 342 6.02 15.71 14.02
C THR A 342 6.46 15.15 15.37
N SER A 343 5.51 14.72 16.22
CA SER A 343 5.83 14.23 17.57
C SER A 343 6.60 12.90 17.55
N LEU A 344 6.28 12.01 16.60
CA LEU A 344 6.95 10.71 16.47
C LEU A 344 8.26 10.75 15.66
N ALA A 345 8.50 11.81 14.89
CA ALA A 345 9.68 11.92 14.01
C ALA A 345 11.03 11.64 14.72
N PRO A 346 11.30 12.15 15.95
CA PRO A 346 12.55 11.84 16.64
C PRO A 346 12.75 10.36 16.94
N LEU A 347 11.68 9.65 17.36
CA LEU A 347 11.73 8.22 17.63
C LEU A 347 11.91 7.43 16.33
N VAL A 348 11.15 7.78 15.29
CA VAL A 348 11.25 7.16 13.96
C VAL A 348 12.66 7.32 13.39
N LYS A 349 13.27 8.50 13.55
CA LYS A 349 14.66 8.74 13.14
C LYS A 349 15.62 7.78 13.83
N ARG A 350 15.55 7.65 15.16
CA ARG A 350 16.42 6.73 15.91
C ARG A 350 16.21 5.29 15.49
N VAL A 351 14.97 4.83 15.32
CA VAL A 351 14.68 3.47 14.82
C VAL A 351 15.31 3.22 13.45
N ARG A 352 15.20 4.18 12.52
CA ARG A 352 15.81 4.08 11.18
C ARG A 352 17.34 4.04 11.23
N GLU A 353 17.95 4.77 12.16
CA GLU A 353 19.41 4.87 12.29
C GLU A 353 20.02 3.67 13.03
N THR A 354 19.30 3.05 13.97
CA THR A 354 19.87 2.03 14.88
C THR A 354 19.29 0.64 14.72
N VAL A 355 18.09 0.49 14.14
CA VAL A 355 17.40 -0.81 14.01
C VAL A 355 17.32 -1.27 12.57
N LEU A 356 16.89 -0.39 11.66
CA LEU A 356 16.65 -0.79 10.28
C LEU A 356 17.97 -0.89 9.50
N PRO A 357 18.23 -2.02 8.81
CA PRO A 357 19.38 -2.11 7.93
C PRO A 357 19.34 -1.04 6.82
N PRO A 358 20.51 -0.61 6.29
CA PRO A 358 20.55 0.42 5.25
C PRO A 358 19.81 0.05 3.95
N VAL A 359 19.60 -1.25 3.72
CA VAL A 359 18.83 -1.83 2.62
C VAL A 359 17.85 -2.82 3.22
N THR A 360 16.54 -2.57 3.06
CA THR A 360 15.49 -3.46 3.59
C THR A 360 14.50 -3.86 2.50
N PRO A 361 13.86 -5.04 2.61
CA PRO A 361 12.75 -5.42 1.75
C PRO A 361 11.47 -4.58 1.91
N VAL A 362 11.43 -3.62 2.84
CA VAL A 362 10.24 -2.78 3.14
C VAL A 362 10.15 -1.56 2.21
N ALA A 363 11.22 -1.27 1.46
CA ALA A 363 11.21 -0.35 0.32
C ALA A 363 10.73 1.08 0.66
N MET A 364 10.97 1.55 1.89
CA MET A 364 10.62 2.89 2.37
C MET A 364 11.51 4.01 1.80
N GLY A 365 12.60 3.67 1.10
CA GLY A 365 13.65 4.63 0.76
C GLY A 365 14.42 5.12 1.99
N ARG A 366 15.60 5.71 1.79
CA ARG A 366 16.20 6.55 2.85
C ARG A 366 15.39 7.84 2.89
N GLY A 367 14.88 8.19 4.08
CA GLY A 367 14.10 9.42 4.30
C GLY A 367 14.92 10.68 4.07
#